data_AF-A0A6C0L0I6-F1
#
_entry.id   AF-A0A6C0L0I6-F1
#
_cell.length_a   1.000
_cell.length_b   1.000
_cell.length_c   1.000
_cell.angle_alpha   90.00
_cell.angle_beta   90.00
_cell.angle_gamma   90.00
#
_symmetry.space_group_name_H-M   'P 1'
#
loop_
_entity.id
_entity.type
_entity.pdbx_description
1 polymer ?
#
loop_
_entity_poly.entity_id
_entity_poly.type
_entity_poly.pdbx_seq_one_letter_code
_entity_poly.pdbx_strand_id
1 'polypeptide(L)'
;MNNLLIVSCIFGKHFTYVHQSPDNENSYFFTNNNELKDEITNKGWNYVYVNKVLSNDSIISALQSKYIKFLQFLDDFPQFQTAKTIIYFDHSQNVSSQAIDEMKLLINKNLDKSLIIRQERKNGNNVYHEVKEANKQQRYAKNMNKTKQFIKNILLTKEYNENVRICATGLLIFINRENIKELLNNVYEKCIEHQQPQCQIYWSIFSQKYRDKIKEIKWTHFKNIKSKDRIVSRQRAERFT
;
A
#
# COMPACT_ATOMS: atom_id res chain seq x y z
N MET A 1 1.50 10.52 -23.95
CA MET A 1 2.57 10.52 -22.94
C MET A 1 1.93 10.41 -21.57
N ASN A 2 2.18 9.30 -20.90
CA ASN A 2 1.35 8.80 -19.81
C ASN A 2 1.61 9.51 -18.49
N ASN A 3 0.70 10.40 -18.10
CA ASN A 3 0.73 11.10 -16.82
C ASN A 3 0.33 10.21 -15.62
N LEU A 4 -0.23 9.02 -15.88
CA LEU A 4 -0.71 8.09 -14.87
C LEU A 4 0.10 6.79 -14.93
N LEU A 5 0.62 6.38 -13.79
CA LEU A 5 1.26 5.09 -13.58
C LEU A 5 0.41 4.26 -12.62
N ILE A 6 0.11 3.01 -12.97
CA ILE A 6 -0.59 2.07 -12.10
C ILE A 6 0.42 1.03 -11.65
N VAL A 7 0.57 0.84 -10.35
CA VAL A 7 1.58 -0.05 -9.79
C VAL A 7 0.99 -1.03 -8.79
N SER A 8 1.44 -2.28 -8.89
CA SER A 8 1.28 -3.27 -7.83
C SER A 8 2.57 -4.07 -7.70
N CYS A 9 2.70 -4.85 -6.63
CA CYS A 9 3.91 -5.60 -6.38
C CYS A 9 3.71 -6.83 -5.50
N ILE A 10 4.57 -7.82 -5.71
CA ILE A 10 4.72 -9.00 -4.86
C ILE A 10 6.21 -9.31 -4.73
N PHE A 11 6.66 -9.61 -3.51
CA PHE A 11 8.03 -10.02 -3.24
C PHE A 11 8.09 -11.37 -2.52
N GLY A 12 9.10 -12.18 -2.81
CA GLY A 12 9.31 -13.51 -2.21
C GLY A 12 8.79 -14.68 -3.05
N LYS A 13 9.12 -15.91 -2.64
CA LYS A 13 8.86 -17.13 -3.45
C LYS A 13 7.45 -17.72 -3.29
N HIS A 14 6.74 -17.39 -2.21
CA HIS A 14 5.46 -18.04 -1.87
C HIS A 14 4.29 -17.69 -2.80
N PHE A 15 4.48 -16.73 -3.69
CA PHE A 15 3.42 -16.22 -4.53
C PHE A 15 3.55 -16.77 -5.93
N THR A 16 2.44 -17.30 -6.45
CA THR A 16 2.36 -17.96 -7.76
C THR A 16 1.26 -17.37 -8.64
N TYR A 17 0.57 -16.32 -8.18
CA TYR A 17 -0.64 -15.81 -8.82
C TYR A 17 -0.68 -14.28 -8.83
N VAL A 18 -1.10 -13.71 -9.95
CA VAL A 18 -1.31 -12.28 -10.14
C VAL A 18 -2.72 -12.01 -10.68
N HIS A 19 -3.38 -10.96 -10.19
CA HIS A 19 -4.68 -10.53 -10.73
C HIS A 19 -4.52 -9.95 -12.14
N GLN A 20 -5.58 -9.98 -12.94
CA GLN A 20 -5.59 -9.31 -14.24
C GLN A 20 -5.24 -7.83 -14.07
N SER A 21 -4.40 -7.32 -14.96
CA SER A 21 -4.07 -5.91 -15.02
C SER A 21 -5.32 -5.07 -15.31
N PRO A 22 -5.54 -3.95 -14.62
CA PRO A 22 -6.65 -3.08 -14.93
C PRO A 22 -6.44 -2.28 -16.24
N ASP A 23 -5.21 -2.22 -16.74
CA ASP A 23 -4.81 -1.49 -17.93
C ASP A 23 -3.49 -2.06 -18.49
N ASN A 24 -3.33 -2.17 -19.81
CA ASN A 24 -2.16 -2.87 -20.38
C ASN A 24 -0.97 -1.94 -20.68
N GLU A 25 -1.18 -0.63 -20.78
CA GLU A 25 -0.14 0.31 -21.21
C GLU A 25 0.58 0.96 -20.02
N ASN A 26 -0.16 1.23 -18.95
CA ASN A 26 0.28 2.04 -17.82
C ASN A 26 0.39 1.26 -16.51
N SER A 27 0.10 -0.04 -16.54
CA SER A 27 0.18 -0.88 -15.36
C SER A 27 1.46 -1.67 -15.30
N TYR A 28 2.18 -1.53 -14.19
CA TYR A 28 3.47 -2.16 -13.95
C TYR A 28 3.40 -3.01 -12.68
N PHE A 29 3.94 -4.22 -12.78
CA PHE A 29 3.97 -5.16 -11.67
C PHE A 29 5.40 -5.45 -11.26
N PHE A 30 5.75 -5.04 -10.05
CA PHE A 30 7.10 -5.16 -9.51
C PHE A 30 7.26 -6.46 -8.73
N THR A 31 8.35 -7.18 -8.97
CA THR A 31 8.69 -8.36 -8.19
C THR A 31 10.19 -8.65 -8.19
N ASN A 32 10.66 -9.39 -7.18
CA ASN A 32 11.99 -10.01 -7.19
C ASN A 32 11.96 -11.51 -7.52
N ASN A 33 10.80 -12.06 -7.89
CA ASN A 33 10.66 -13.43 -8.32
C ASN A 33 10.59 -13.51 -9.86
N ASN A 34 11.66 -13.97 -10.51
CA ASN A 34 11.71 -14.13 -11.96
C ASN A 34 10.74 -15.19 -12.49
N GLU A 35 10.37 -16.17 -11.65
CA GLU A 35 9.42 -17.24 -12.03
C GLU A 35 8.01 -16.71 -12.29
N LEU A 36 7.69 -15.50 -11.80
CA LEU A 36 6.38 -14.86 -12.02
C LEU A 36 6.28 -14.09 -13.34
N LYS A 37 7.36 -13.98 -14.13
CA LYS A 37 7.39 -13.15 -15.33
C LYS A 37 6.24 -13.48 -16.28
N ASP A 38 6.07 -14.75 -16.63
CA ASP A 38 5.05 -15.17 -17.60
C ASP A 38 3.63 -14.99 -17.05
N GLU A 39 3.41 -15.30 -15.76
CA GLU A 39 2.12 -15.04 -15.09
C GLU A 39 1.78 -13.54 -15.13
N ILE A 40 2.74 -12.67 -14.83
CA ILE A 40 2.55 -11.21 -14.85
C ILE A 40 2.21 -10.73 -16.27
N THR A 41 2.99 -11.10 -17.27
CA THR A 41 2.79 -10.64 -18.66
C THR A 41 1.50 -11.20 -19.26
N ASN A 42 1.16 -12.46 -18.98
CA ASN A 42 -0.09 -13.08 -19.45
C ASN A 42 -1.33 -12.42 -18.83
N LYS A 43 -1.19 -11.80 -17.65
CA LYS A 43 -2.23 -10.99 -17.01
C LYS A 43 -2.24 -9.53 -17.48
N GLY A 44 -1.49 -9.18 -18.53
CA GLY A 44 -1.50 -7.86 -19.15
C GLY A 44 -0.71 -6.80 -18.38
N TRP A 45 0.14 -7.19 -17.43
CA TRP A 45 1.01 -6.27 -16.71
C TRP A 45 2.35 -6.09 -17.40
N ASN A 46 2.90 -4.88 -17.32
CA ASN A 46 4.30 -4.64 -17.66
C ASN A 46 5.18 -5.14 -16.50
N TYR A 47 5.94 -6.20 -16.75
CA TYR A 47 6.81 -6.84 -15.77
C TYR A 47 8.01 -5.97 -15.42
N VAL A 48 8.26 -5.76 -14.11
CA VAL A 48 9.45 -5.07 -13.62
C VAL A 48 10.17 -5.91 -12.57
N TYR A 49 11.39 -6.33 -12.90
CA TYR A 49 12.26 -7.01 -11.95
C TYR A 49 12.92 -6.02 -11.00
N VAL A 50 12.90 -6.36 -9.71
CA VAL A 50 13.56 -5.60 -8.65
C VAL A 50 14.62 -6.49 -8.03
N ASN A 51 15.89 -6.08 -8.13
CA ASN A 51 17.02 -6.83 -7.58
C ASN A 51 17.07 -6.72 -6.05
N LYS A 52 16.21 -7.49 -5.37
CA LYS A 52 16.18 -7.65 -3.91
C LYS A 52 16.21 -9.14 -3.57
N VAL A 53 16.80 -9.48 -2.42
CA VAL A 53 16.92 -10.86 -1.95
C VAL A 53 15.58 -11.60 -2.01
N LEU A 54 15.56 -12.70 -2.75
CA LEU A 54 14.39 -13.58 -2.87
C LEU A 54 14.25 -14.41 -1.59
N SER A 55 13.19 -14.18 -0.82
CA SER A 55 13.00 -14.76 0.50
C SER A 55 11.70 -15.55 0.64
N ASN A 56 11.70 -16.52 1.56
CA ASN A 56 10.52 -17.23 2.06
C ASN A 56 9.98 -16.62 3.36
N ASP A 57 10.64 -15.61 3.92
CA ASP A 57 10.15 -14.92 5.10
C ASP A 57 9.11 -13.86 4.70
N SER A 58 7.87 -14.09 5.15
CA SER A 58 6.76 -13.17 4.90
C SER A 58 6.99 -11.74 5.42
N ILE A 59 7.81 -11.56 6.46
CA ILE A 59 8.19 -10.24 6.98
C ILE A 59 9.12 -9.56 5.98
N ILE A 60 10.15 -10.25 5.49
CA ILE A 60 11.08 -9.72 4.49
C ILE A 60 10.30 -9.33 3.23
N SER A 61 9.45 -10.23 2.71
CA SER A 61 8.58 -9.93 1.56
C SER A 61 7.73 -8.69 1.78
N ALA A 62 7.06 -8.58 2.93
CA ALA A 62 6.17 -7.46 3.23
C ALA A 62 6.93 -6.13 3.42
N LEU A 63 8.15 -6.17 3.95
CA LEU A 63 9.03 -5.00 4.04
C LEU A 63 9.54 -4.58 2.66
N GLN A 64 9.92 -5.52 1.80
CA GLN A 64 10.31 -5.24 0.42
C GLN A 64 9.18 -4.59 -0.37
N SER A 65 7.92 -4.98 -0.18
CA SER A 65 6.77 -4.27 -0.79
C SER A 65 6.66 -2.80 -0.39
N LYS A 66 7.20 -2.38 0.77
CA LYS A 66 7.16 -0.97 1.21
C LYS A 66 7.97 -0.06 0.30
N TYR A 67 9.01 -0.60 -0.31
CA TYR A 67 9.84 0.12 -1.28
C TYR A 67 9.03 0.57 -2.51
N ILE A 68 8.10 -0.27 -3.00
CA ILE A 68 7.17 0.13 -4.07
C ILE A 68 6.06 1.03 -3.51
N LYS A 69 5.45 0.62 -2.41
CA LYS A 69 4.29 1.29 -1.81
C LYS A 69 4.54 2.74 -1.42
N PHE A 70 5.74 3.07 -0.96
CA PHE A 70 6.14 4.42 -0.58
C PHE A 70 7.10 5.06 -1.58
N LEU A 71 7.03 4.62 -2.84
CA LEU A 71 7.66 5.25 -4.00
C LEU A 71 9.20 5.37 -3.95
N GLN A 72 9.85 4.58 -3.10
CA GLN A 72 11.32 4.58 -3.00
C GLN A 72 11.99 4.03 -4.26
N PHE A 73 11.25 3.27 -5.07
CA PHE A 73 11.73 2.76 -6.36
C PHE A 73 11.95 3.82 -7.42
N LEU A 74 11.40 5.03 -7.27
CA LEU A 74 11.55 6.06 -8.29
C LEU A 74 13.01 6.48 -8.50
N ASP A 75 13.86 6.33 -7.48
CA ASP A 75 15.29 6.64 -7.58
C ASP A 75 16.05 5.59 -8.40
N ASP A 76 15.66 4.31 -8.30
CA ASP A 76 16.29 3.19 -9.03
C ASP A 76 15.69 2.98 -10.43
N PHE A 77 14.48 3.51 -10.68
CA PHE A 77 13.74 3.39 -11.94
C PHE A 77 13.34 4.77 -12.46
N PRO A 78 14.30 5.57 -12.98
CA PRO A 78 14.08 6.97 -13.36
C PRO A 78 13.06 7.15 -14.48
N GLN A 79 12.80 6.13 -15.30
CA GLN A 79 11.74 6.16 -16.31
C GLN A 79 10.33 6.42 -15.73
N PHE A 80 10.13 6.15 -14.44
CA PHE A 80 8.85 6.39 -13.77
C PHE A 80 8.77 7.76 -13.09
N GLN A 81 9.87 8.52 -12.99
CA GLN A 81 9.89 9.84 -12.35
C GLN A 81 8.98 10.84 -13.07
N THR A 82 8.79 10.69 -14.38
CA THR A 82 7.95 11.60 -15.17
C THR A 82 6.45 11.39 -14.94
N ALA A 83 6.03 10.28 -14.30
CA ALA A 83 4.63 10.04 -14.01
C ALA A 83 4.13 11.10 -13.01
N LYS A 84 3.09 11.86 -13.36
CA LYS A 84 2.52 12.89 -12.47
C LYS A 84 1.61 12.30 -11.42
N THR A 85 0.97 11.18 -11.72
CA THR A 85 0.05 10.49 -10.81
C THR A 85 0.43 9.03 -10.75
N ILE A 86 0.43 8.46 -9.54
CA ILE A 86 0.73 7.04 -9.32
C ILE A 86 -0.41 6.44 -8.52
N ILE A 87 -1.04 5.38 -9.03
CA ILE A 87 -2.01 4.57 -8.30
C ILE A 87 -1.29 3.31 -7.84
N TYR A 88 -1.08 3.16 -6.54
CA TYR A 88 -0.60 1.93 -5.93
C TYR A 88 -1.76 1.16 -5.32
N PHE A 89 -1.77 -0.17 -5.50
CA PHE A 89 -2.59 -1.06 -4.69
C PHE A 89 -1.86 -2.36 -4.32
N ASP A 90 -2.15 -2.86 -3.12
CA ASP A 90 -1.66 -4.15 -2.66
C ASP A 90 -2.16 -5.26 -3.61
N HIS A 91 -1.30 -6.22 -3.95
CA HIS A 91 -1.60 -7.31 -4.90
C HIS A 91 -2.79 -8.19 -4.54
N SER A 92 -3.27 -8.12 -3.29
CA SER A 92 -4.46 -8.84 -2.83
C SER A 92 -5.77 -8.18 -3.29
N GLN A 93 -5.67 -7.00 -3.93
CA GLN A 93 -6.79 -6.27 -4.51
C GLN A 93 -6.89 -6.58 -5.99
N ASN A 94 -8.06 -7.04 -6.38
CA ASN A 94 -8.47 -7.11 -7.77
C ASN A 94 -9.15 -5.79 -8.12
N VAL A 95 -8.44 -4.96 -8.88
CA VAL A 95 -8.88 -3.66 -9.37
C VAL A 95 -9.23 -3.81 -10.85
N SER A 96 -10.44 -3.44 -11.24
CA SER A 96 -10.86 -3.49 -12.65
C SER A 96 -10.54 -2.18 -13.37
N SER A 97 -10.62 -2.18 -14.71
CA SER A 97 -10.52 -0.97 -15.53
C SER A 97 -11.57 0.09 -15.13
N GLN A 98 -12.81 -0.33 -14.84
CA GLN A 98 -13.85 0.60 -14.37
C GLN A 98 -13.49 1.25 -13.04
N ALA A 99 -12.83 0.53 -12.13
CA ALA A 99 -12.34 1.11 -10.88
C ALA A 99 -11.26 2.17 -11.15
N ILE A 100 -10.38 1.97 -12.14
CA ILE A 100 -9.40 2.97 -12.56
C ILE A 100 -10.09 4.21 -13.11
N ASP A 101 -11.16 4.07 -13.90
CA ASP A 101 -11.90 5.23 -14.41
C ASP A 101 -12.59 6.03 -13.29
N GLU A 102 -13.16 5.34 -12.28
CA GLU A 102 -13.65 5.98 -11.05
C GLU A 102 -12.53 6.75 -10.33
N MET A 103 -11.32 6.17 -10.24
CA MET A 103 -10.16 6.82 -9.63
C MET A 103 -9.72 8.06 -10.42
N LYS A 104 -9.68 8.01 -11.75
CA LYS A 104 -9.33 9.14 -12.61
C LYS A 104 -10.29 10.32 -12.40
N LEU A 105 -11.59 10.04 -12.34
CA LEU A 105 -12.60 11.06 -12.04
C LEU A 105 -12.39 11.69 -10.66
N LEU A 106 -12.01 10.88 -9.66
CA LEU A 106 -11.74 11.37 -8.32
C LEU A 106 -10.45 12.21 -8.27
N ILE A 107 -9.38 11.79 -8.95
CA ILE A 107 -8.12 12.54 -9.08
C ILE A 107 -8.40 13.94 -9.65
N ASN A 108 -9.15 14.03 -10.75
CA ASN A 108 -9.46 15.30 -11.41
C ASN A 108 -10.23 16.28 -10.50
N LYS A 109 -10.99 15.77 -9.53
CA LYS A 109 -11.73 16.59 -8.54
C LYS A 109 -10.89 16.99 -7.32
N ASN A 110 -9.67 16.48 -7.18
CA ASN A 110 -8.81 16.66 -6.00
C ASN A 110 -7.36 16.96 -6.42
N LEU A 111 -7.15 17.71 -7.51
CA LEU A 111 -5.82 18.08 -8.01
C LEU A 111 -5.03 18.96 -7.03
N ASP A 112 -5.70 19.60 -6.06
CA ASP A 112 -5.09 20.36 -4.96
C ASP A 112 -4.47 19.45 -3.87
N LYS A 113 -4.77 18.15 -3.91
CA LYS A 113 -4.30 17.17 -2.93
C LYS A 113 -3.02 16.49 -3.40
N SER A 114 -2.27 15.96 -2.46
CA SER A 114 -1.05 15.19 -2.72
C SER A 114 -1.33 13.70 -2.75
N LEU A 115 -2.38 13.26 -2.03
CA LEU A 115 -2.73 11.86 -1.90
C LEU A 115 -4.23 11.68 -1.68
N ILE A 116 -4.78 10.60 -2.25
CA ILE A 116 -6.08 10.06 -1.86
C ILE A 116 -5.90 8.68 -1.23
N ILE A 117 -6.54 8.46 -0.08
CA ILE A 117 -6.47 7.21 0.70
C ILE A 117 -7.83 6.81 1.23
N ARG A 118 -8.07 5.50 1.36
CA ARG A 118 -9.29 4.97 1.99
C ARG A 118 -9.18 4.98 3.52
N GLN A 119 -10.28 5.30 4.16
CA GLN A 119 -10.49 5.01 5.57
C GLN A 119 -10.55 3.50 5.81
N GLU A 120 -10.09 3.05 6.97
CA GLU A 120 -10.24 1.65 7.40
C GLU A 120 -11.73 1.27 7.52
N ARG A 121 -12.07 -0.02 7.30
CA ARG A 121 -13.46 -0.49 7.46
C ARG A 121 -13.98 -0.34 8.88
N LYS A 122 -13.11 -0.60 9.85
CA LYS A 122 -13.40 -0.43 11.27
C LYS A 122 -13.05 1.01 11.64
N ASN A 123 -13.92 1.67 12.40
CA ASN A 123 -13.63 2.99 12.98
C ASN A 123 -12.58 2.85 14.09
N GLY A 124 -11.31 2.68 13.69
CA GLY A 124 -10.17 2.87 14.58
C GLY A 124 -9.89 4.37 14.67
N ASN A 125 -10.11 4.95 15.84
CA ASN A 125 -9.82 6.36 16.13
C ASN A 125 -8.61 6.53 17.06
N ASN A 126 -7.79 5.48 17.22
CA ASN A 126 -6.63 5.51 18.09
C ASN A 126 -5.52 4.58 17.55
N VAL A 127 -4.26 5.02 17.57
CA VAL A 127 -3.10 4.24 17.09
C VAL A 127 -2.90 2.92 17.84
N TYR A 128 -3.23 2.86 19.14
CA TYR A 128 -3.11 1.64 19.93
C TYR A 128 -4.15 0.58 19.57
N HIS A 129 -5.29 0.98 18.98
CA HIS A 129 -6.24 0.02 18.42
C HIS A 129 -5.58 -0.75 17.27
N GLU A 130 -4.85 -0.07 16.39
CA GLU A 130 -4.10 -0.70 15.30
C GLU A 130 -2.98 -1.60 15.84
N VAL A 131 -2.26 -1.18 16.88
CA VAL A 131 -1.27 -2.02 17.57
C VAL A 131 -1.91 -3.30 18.12
N LYS A 132 -3.08 -3.20 18.75
CA LYS A 132 -3.81 -4.34 19.31
C LYS A 132 -4.25 -5.32 18.22
N GLU A 133 -4.84 -4.83 17.13
CA GLU A 133 -5.25 -5.68 16.01
C GLU A 133 -4.04 -6.32 15.32
N ALA A 134 -2.96 -5.57 15.12
CA ALA A 134 -1.74 -6.08 14.51
C ALA A 134 -1.10 -7.20 15.35
N ASN A 135 -1.08 -7.09 16.68
CA ASN A 135 -0.54 -8.12 17.57
C ASN A 135 -1.25 -9.47 17.47
N LYS A 136 -2.47 -9.54 16.90
CA LYS A 136 -3.17 -10.81 16.66
C LYS A 136 -2.52 -11.62 15.54
N GLN A 137 -1.68 -11.00 14.71
CA GLN A 137 -0.96 -11.67 13.62
C GLN A 137 0.50 -11.87 14.01
N GLN A 138 0.97 -13.12 14.01
CA GLN A 138 2.32 -13.49 14.45
C GLN A 138 3.43 -12.69 13.75
N ARG A 139 3.28 -12.45 12.43
CA ARG A 139 4.24 -11.68 11.63
C ARG A 139 4.44 -10.23 12.10
N TYR A 140 3.44 -9.63 12.74
CA TYR A 140 3.52 -8.25 13.26
C TYR A 140 3.94 -8.23 14.73
N ALA A 141 3.48 -9.21 15.52
CA ALA A 141 3.78 -9.31 16.95
C ALA A 141 5.29 -9.42 17.22
N LYS A 142 6.02 -10.15 16.37
CA LYS A 142 7.47 -10.41 16.49
C LYS A 142 8.30 -9.15 16.78
N ASN A 143 8.01 -8.05 16.07
CA ASN A 143 8.79 -6.81 16.14
C ASN A 143 8.00 -5.62 16.73
N MET A 144 6.85 -5.88 17.37
CA MET A 144 5.96 -4.82 17.83
C MET A 144 6.54 -3.99 18.99
N ASN A 145 7.46 -4.53 19.80
CA ASN A 145 8.02 -3.80 20.94
C ASN A 145 8.73 -2.50 20.52
N LYS A 146 9.53 -2.54 19.44
CA LYS A 146 10.16 -1.35 18.84
C LYS A 146 9.12 -0.32 18.43
N THR A 147 8.02 -0.79 17.84
CA THR A 147 6.90 0.06 17.39
C THR A 147 6.20 0.74 18.56
N LYS A 148 5.94 0.00 19.65
CA LYS A 148 5.33 0.54 20.87
C LYS A 148 6.23 1.60 21.52
N GLN A 149 7.54 1.32 21.59
CA GLN A 149 8.51 2.29 22.14
C GLN A 149 8.56 3.56 21.29
N PHE A 150 8.57 3.42 19.96
CA PHE A 150 8.47 4.57 19.05
C PHE A 150 7.20 5.40 19.30
N ILE A 151 6.02 4.76 19.37
CA ILE A 151 4.75 5.47 19.64
C ILE A 151 4.83 6.20 20.98
N LYS A 152 5.31 5.55 22.04
CA LYS A 152 5.48 6.19 23.35
C LYS A 152 6.35 7.44 23.24
N ASN A 153 7.52 7.31 22.62
CA ASN A 153 8.48 8.41 22.52
C ASN A 153 7.96 9.56 21.65
N ILE A 154 7.36 9.27 20.50
CA ILE A 154 6.89 10.31 19.60
C ILE A 154 5.68 11.06 20.17
N LEU A 155 4.81 10.39 20.94
CA LEU A 155 3.69 11.06 21.62
C LEU A 155 4.15 11.97 22.78
N LEU A 156 5.29 11.67 23.43
CA LEU A 156 5.86 12.55 24.46
C LEU A 156 6.28 13.93 23.92
N THR A 157 6.56 14.03 22.61
CA THR A 157 6.86 15.33 21.96
C THR A 157 5.66 16.28 21.94
N LYS A 158 4.43 15.75 22.14
CA LYS A 158 3.16 16.47 22.00
C LYS A 158 2.88 17.03 20.60
N GLU A 159 3.74 16.77 19.61
CA GLU A 159 3.50 17.13 18.21
C GLU A 159 2.47 16.22 17.53
N TYR A 160 2.23 15.03 18.10
CA TYR A 160 1.35 14.01 17.54
C TYR A 160 0.32 13.57 18.58
N ASN A 161 -0.88 13.22 18.09
CA ASN A 161 -1.96 12.71 18.94
C ASN A 161 -2.13 11.19 18.74
N GLU A 162 -2.41 10.46 19.81
CA GLU A 162 -2.76 9.04 19.72
C GLU A 162 -4.14 8.82 19.11
N ASN A 163 -5.07 9.77 19.29
CA ASN A 163 -6.41 9.75 18.77
C ASN A 163 -6.40 10.24 17.32
N VAL A 164 -6.23 9.29 16.42
CA VAL A 164 -6.14 9.51 14.99
C VAL A 164 -6.94 8.45 14.27
N ARG A 165 -7.60 8.86 13.19
CA ARG A 165 -8.32 7.94 12.32
C ARG A 165 -7.33 7.05 11.57
N ILE A 166 -7.57 5.75 11.62
CA ILE A 166 -6.78 4.78 10.86
C ILE A 166 -7.26 4.74 9.41
N CYS A 167 -6.31 4.89 8.49
CA CYS A 167 -6.53 4.76 7.06
C CYS A 167 -5.96 3.44 6.55
N ALA A 168 -6.67 2.82 5.62
CA ALA A 168 -6.23 1.61 4.95
C ALA A 168 -5.28 1.96 3.81
N THR A 169 -4.00 1.69 4.04
CA THR A 169 -2.92 1.99 3.07
C THR A 169 -2.89 1.05 1.88
N GLY A 170 -3.81 0.08 1.78
CA GLY A 170 -3.78 -0.90 0.68
C GLY A 170 -4.08 -0.32 -0.70
N LEU A 171 -4.63 0.89 -0.78
CA LEU A 171 -4.82 1.65 -2.01
C LEU A 171 -4.37 3.08 -1.73
N LEU A 172 -3.40 3.57 -2.51
CA LEU A 172 -2.83 4.91 -2.39
C LEU A 172 -2.82 5.54 -3.79
N ILE A 173 -3.39 6.74 -3.91
CA ILE A 173 -3.39 7.49 -5.16
C ILE A 173 -2.56 8.74 -4.94
N PHE A 174 -1.33 8.75 -5.44
CA PHE A 174 -0.38 9.84 -5.35
C PHE A 174 -0.60 10.81 -6.50
N ILE A 175 -0.75 12.10 -6.19
CA ILE A 175 -0.92 13.18 -7.17
C ILE A 175 0.31 14.08 -7.07
N ASN A 176 0.29 15.09 -6.19
CA ASN A 176 1.44 15.95 -5.94
C ASN A 176 2.41 15.33 -4.92
N ARG A 177 3.00 14.18 -5.26
CA ARG A 177 3.79 13.34 -4.33
C ARG A 177 4.96 14.08 -3.66
N GLU A 178 5.56 15.06 -4.33
CA GLU A 178 6.69 15.83 -3.79
C GLU A 178 6.31 16.58 -2.51
N ASN A 179 5.06 17.04 -2.40
CA ASN A 179 4.54 17.73 -1.21
C ASN A 179 4.36 16.81 0.02
N ILE A 180 4.49 15.49 -0.15
CA ILE A 180 4.39 14.50 0.92
C ILE A 180 5.60 13.56 0.92
N LYS A 181 6.70 13.90 0.23
CA LYS A 181 7.88 13.03 0.12
C LYS A 181 8.45 12.66 1.49
N GLU A 182 8.54 13.63 2.40
CA GLU A 182 8.99 13.40 3.77
C GLU A 182 8.06 12.45 4.55
N LEU A 183 6.74 12.55 4.38
CA LEU A 183 5.79 11.58 4.95
C LEU A 183 6.08 10.16 4.45
N LEU A 184 6.28 9.98 3.15
CA LEU A 184 6.54 8.66 2.56
C LEU A 184 7.85 8.07 3.07
N ASN A 185 8.90 8.89 3.14
CA ASN A 185 10.20 8.48 3.67
C ASN A 185 10.12 8.10 5.14
N ASN A 186 9.52 8.95 5.98
CA ASN A 186 9.36 8.68 7.42
C ASN A 186 8.63 7.36 7.68
N VAL A 187 7.55 7.08 6.93
CA VAL A 187 6.80 5.82 7.06
C VAL A 187 7.64 4.62 6.58
N TYR A 188 8.31 4.76 5.44
CA TYR A 188 9.17 3.71 4.89
C TYR A 188 10.32 3.37 5.83
N GLU A 189 11.10 4.38 6.24
CA GLU A 189 12.27 4.23 7.12
C GLU A 189 11.88 3.57 8.44
N LYS A 190 10.79 4.00 9.09
CA LYS A 190 10.34 3.38 10.34
C LYS A 190 9.84 1.94 10.15
N CYS A 191 9.25 1.60 9.00
CA CYS A 191 8.96 0.20 8.69
C CYS A 191 10.25 -0.64 8.63
N ILE A 192 11.30 -0.13 7.97
CA ILE A 192 12.58 -0.85 7.81
C ILE A 192 13.35 -0.93 9.13
N GLU A 193 13.55 0.19 9.82
CA GLU A 193 14.27 0.29 11.10
C GLU A 193 13.67 -0.64 12.16
N HIS A 194 12.35 -0.63 12.29
CA HIS A 194 11.66 -1.47 13.25
C HIS A 194 11.41 -2.90 12.74
N GLN A 195 11.72 -3.19 11.47
CA GLN A 195 11.36 -4.43 10.79
C GLN A 195 9.87 -4.76 10.97
N GLN A 196 9.02 -3.75 10.88
CA GLN A 196 7.58 -3.84 11.15
C GLN A 196 6.81 -3.64 9.85
N PRO A 197 6.23 -4.70 9.27
CA PRO A 197 5.49 -4.59 8.02
C PRO A 197 4.11 -3.94 8.17
N GLN A 198 3.58 -3.75 9.40
CA GLN A 198 2.33 -3.00 9.60
C GLN A 198 2.55 -1.47 9.50
N CYS A 199 2.50 -0.94 8.28
CA CYS A 199 2.78 0.48 8.00
C CYS A 199 1.65 1.43 8.40
N GLN A 200 0.43 0.93 8.65
CA GLN A 200 -0.72 1.77 9.03
C GLN A 200 -0.50 2.49 10.36
N ILE A 201 0.27 1.90 11.26
CA ILE A 201 0.65 2.50 12.54
C ILE A 201 1.48 3.78 12.29
N TYR A 202 2.61 3.65 11.59
CA TYR A 202 3.48 4.81 11.27
C TYR A 202 2.75 5.84 10.42
N TRP A 203 1.96 5.38 9.44
CA TRP A 203 1.12 6.24 8.63
C TRP A 203 0.22 7.13 9.49
N SER A 204 -0.50 6.53 10.45
CA SER A 204 -1.44 7.24 11.31
C SER A 204 -0.78 8.30 12.20
N ILE A 205 0.51 8.13 12.53
CA ILE A 205 1.27 9.13 13.26
C ILE A 205 1.74 10.24 12.32
N PHE A 206 2.54 9.90 11.31
CA PHE A 206 3.19 10.91 10.48
C PHE A 206 2.21 11.71 9.60
N SER A 207 1.10 11.11 9.16
CA SER A 207 0.13 11.79 8.29
C SER A 207 -0.60 12.96 8.95
N GLN A 208 -0.54 13.07 10.29
CA GLN A 208 -1.20 14.15 11.03
C GLN A 208 -0.71 15.54 10.62
N LYS A 209 0.57 15.67 10.22
CA LYS A 209 1.16 16.92 9.72
C LYS A 209 0.74 17.27 8.29
N TYR A 210 0.04 16.37 7.60
CA TYR A 210 -0.29 16.48 6.16
C TYR A 210 -1.80 16.38 5.89
N ARG A 211 -2.65 16.62 6.90
CA ARG A 211 -4.11 16.44 6.79
C ARG A 211 -4.74 17.27 5.68
N ASP A 212 -4.26 18.49 5.44
CA ASP A 212 -4.74 19.38 4.37
C ASP A 212 -4.36 18.88 2.96
N LYS A 213 -3.27 18.10 2.88
CA LYS A 213 -2.74 17.50 1.64
C LYS A 213 -3.36 16.14 1.31
N ILE A 214 -4.03 15.50 2.27
CA ILE A 214 -4.55 14.13 2.10
C ILE A 214 -6.08 14.16 1.98
N LYS A 215 -6.61 13.58 0.92
CA LYS A 215 -8.03 13.28 0.79
C LYS A 215 -8.33 11.89 1.34
N GLU A 216 -9.08 11.84 2.43
CA GLU A 216 -9.69 10.60 2.88
C GLU A 216 -11.01 10.34 2.14
N ILE A 217 -11.21 9.09 1.72
CA ILE A 217 -12.48 8.59 1.18
C ILE A 217 -12.96 7.38 1.98
N LYS A 218 -14.28 7.16 1.99
CA LYS A 218 -14.86 5.97 2.64
C LYS A 218 -14.32 4.69 2.01
N TRP A 219 -14.22 3.63 2.79
CA TRP A 219 -13.79 2.31 2.29
C TRP A 219 -14.62 1.84 1.06
N THR A 220 -15.92 2.13 1.07
CA THR A 220 -16.89 1.72 0.04
C THR A 220 -16.96 2.64 -1.17
N HIS A 221 -16.07 3.64 -1.27
CA HIS A 221 -16.13 4.64 -2.34
C HIS A 221 -16.00 4.01 -3.74
N PHE A 222 -15.05 3.09 -3.92
CA PHE A 222 -14.89 2.34 -5.17
C PHE A 222 -15.68 1.03 -5.08
N LYS A 223 -16.66 0.86 -5.96
CA LYS A 223 -17.53 -0.33 -5.98
C LYS A 223 -16.84 -1.55 -6.57
N ASN A 224 -15.88 -1.31 -7.46
CA ASN A 224 -15.28 -2.30 -8.34
C ASN A 224 -13.89 -2.79 -7.86
N ILE A 225 -13.59 -2.67 -6.57
CA ILE A 225 -12.39 -3.25 -5.95
C ILE A 225 -12.78 -4.44 -5.08
N LYS A 226 -12.30 -5.64 -5.44
CA LYS A 226 -12.55 -6.88 -4.68
C LYS A 226 -11.27 -7.28 -3.95
N SER A 227 -11.35 -7.55 -2.64
CA SER A 227 -10.23 -8.14 -1.89
C SER A 227 -10.34 -9.66 -1.81
N LYS A 228 -9.21 -10.37 -1.83
CA LYS A 228 -9.15 -11.83 -1.72
C LYS A 228 -9.85 -12.41 -0.49
N ASP A 229 -10.02 -11.64 0.60
CA ASP A 229 -10.80 -12.08 1.77
C ASP A 229 -12.24 -12.50 1.40
N ARG A 230 -12.82 -11.92 0.35
CA ARG A 230 -14.15 -12.33 -0.18
C ARG A 230 -14.10 -13.56 -1.11
N ILE A 231 -12.94 -13.88 -1.69
CA ILE A 231 -12.79 -15.01 -2.62
C ILE A 231 -12.51 -16.29 -1.84
N VAL A 232 -11.67 -16.21 -0.79
CA VAL A 232 -11.40 -17.36 0.10
C VAL A 232 -12.63 -17.73 0.92
N SER A 233 -13.48 -16.77 1.30
CA SER A 233 -14.73 -17.06 2.02
C SER A 233 -15.79 -17.73 1.14
N ARG A 234 -15.84 -17.43 -0.18
CA ARG A 234 -16.77 -18.10 -1.12
C ARG A 234 -16.29 -19.50 -1.50
N GLN A 235 -14.99 -19.69 -1.74
CA GLN A 235 -14.42 -21.02 -2.02
C GLN A 235 -14.47 -21.98 -0.83
N ARG A 236 -14.54 -21.47 0.41
CA ARG A 236 -14.84 -22.31 1.58
C ARG A 236 -16.33 -22.63 1.71
N ALA A 237 -17.24 -21.73 1.35
CA ALA A 237 -18.68 -21.98 1.44
C ALA A 237 -19.17 -23.00 0.39
N GLU A 238 -18.60 -22.98 -0.82
CA GLU A 238 -18.98 -23.90 -1.91
C GLU A 238 -18.32 -25.29 -1.82
N ARG A 239 -17.47 -25.53 -0.80
CA ARG A 239 -16.92 -26.86 -0.48
C ARG A 239 -17.67 -27.58 0.65
N PHE A 240 -18.75 -26.98 1.16
CA PHE A 240 -19.59 -27.54 2.23
C PHE A 240 -21.10 -27.49 1.88
N THR A 241 -21.44 -27.46 0.60
CA THR A 241 -22.79 -27.72 0.09
C THR A 241 -22.75 -28.86 -0.91
#